data_AF-A0A7C4SYA0-F1
#
_entry.id   AF-A0A7C4SYA0-F1
#
_cell.length_a   1.000
_cell.length_b   1.000
_cell.length_c   1.000
_cell.angle_alpha   90.00
_cell.angle_beta   90.00
_cell.angle_gamma   90.00
#
_symmetry.space_group_name_H-M   'P 1'
#
loop_
_entity.id
_entity.type
_entity.pdbx_description
1 polymer ?
#
loop_
_entity_poly.entity_id
_entity_poly.type
_entity_poly.pdbx_seq_one_letter_code
_entity_poly.pdbx_strand_id
1 'polypeptide(L)'
;MLEIKVHLNSPVEKILDFKCCHMLNQNLEILVRNRGEKTVRVSSACELVGPSGRLRLECLFPPGGHVIPPGEIVAFYGSFPESLFDPYESVVFRDAEGGEHWAPLRPDR
;
A
#
# COMPACT_ATOMS: atom_id res chain seq x y z
N MET A 1 -10.99 -5.01 -10.05
CA MET A 1 -9.68 -4.40 -10.41
C MET A 1 -9.34 -3.40 -9.34
N LEU A 2 -8.19 -3.54 -8.69
CA LEU A 2 -7.73 -2.56 -7.70
C LEU A 2 -6.86 -1.49 -8.39
N GLU A 3 -7.21 -0.23 -8.19
CA GLU A 3 -6.35 0.92 -8.45
C GLU A 3 -5.51 1.15 -7.19
N ILE A 4 -4.18 1.12 -7.31
CA ILE A 4 -3.26 1.30 -6.19
C ILE A 4 -2.46 2.57 -6.43
N LYS A 5 -2.39 3.43 -5.41
CA LYS A 5 -1.54 4.64 -5.41
C LYS A 5 -0.62 4.61 -4.22
N VAL A 6 0.66 4.87 -4.47
CA VAL A 6 1.70 4.85 -3.43
C VAL A 6 2.22 6.25 -3.21
N HIS A 7 2.27 6.64 -1.94
CA HIS A 7 2.84 7.89 -1.47
C HIS A 7 4.00 7.55 -0.54
N LEU A 8 5.22 7.83 -0.99
CA LEU A 8 6.43 7.73 -0.17
C LEU A 8 6.77 9.09 0.40
N ASN A 9 7.23 9.13 1.65
CA ASN A 9 7.79 10.32 2.31
C ASN A 9 6.96 11.60 2.09
N SER A 10 5.63 11.52 2.25
CA SER A 10 4.82 12.74 2.17
C SER A 10 5.30 13.73 3.23
N PRO A 11 5.51 15.02 2.89
CA PRO A 11 5.93 16.01 3.87
C PRO A 11 4.87 16.05 4.98
N VAL A 12 5.33 15.68 6.17
CA VAL A 12 4.57 15.51 7.42
C VAL A 12 3.57 16.65 7.67
N GLU A 13 3.85 17.84 7.14
CA GLU A 13 3.03 19.05 7.25
C GLU A 13 1.65 18.98 6.58
N LYS A 14 1.35 18.00 5.70
CA LYS A 14 0.00 17.84 5.10
C LYS A 14 -0.88 16.74 5.72
N ILE A 15 -0.37 15.93 6.65
CA ILE A 15 -1.06 14.72 7.15
C ILE A 15 -1.26 14.72 8.69
N LEU A 16 -0.83 15.77 9.38
CA LEU A 16 -0.90 15.86 10.85
C LEU A 16 -2.19 16.49 11.38
N ASP A 17 -3.36 15.91 11.13
CA ASP A 17 -4.54 16.31 11.94
C ASP A 17 -5.45 15.16 12.39
N PHE A 18 -5.18 13.89 12.03
CA PHE A 18 -6.13 12.82 12.33
C PHE A 18 -5.53 11.42 12.53
N LYS A 19 -4.51 11.25 13.38
CA LYS A 19 -4.10 9.88 13.79
C LYS A 19 -3.79 9.80 15.28
N CYS A 20 -4.72 9.19 16.03
CA CYS A 20 -4.67 8.91 17.46
C CYS A 20 -3.67 7.79 17.87
N CYS A 21 -2.86 7.31 16.93
CA CYS A 21 -1.82 6.32 17.16
C CYS A 21 -0.49 7.00 16.87
N HIS A 22 0.38 7.19 17.87
CA HIS A 22 1.72 7.79 17.78
C HIS A 22 2.68 7.01 16.85
N MET A 23 2.32 6.84 15.58
CA MET A 23 3.18 6.27 14.54
C MET A 23 4.10 7.39 14.05
N LEU A 24 5.22 7.55 14.75
CA LEU A 24 6.29 8.44 14.35
C LEU A 24 6.86 7.97 13.00
N ASN A 25 7.07 8.89 12.07
CA ASN A 25 7.70 8.64 10.76
C ASN A 25 6.93 7.65 9.86
N GLN A 26 5.62 7.83 9.68
CA GLN A 26 4.92 7.18 8.57
C GLN A 26 5.49 7.71 7.26
N ASN A 27 6.20 6.85 6.54
CA ASN A 27 6.88 7.23 5.31
C ASN A 27 6.36 6.43 4.10
N LEU A 28 5.34 5.60 4.32
CA LEU A 28 4.60 4.87 3.30
C LEU A 28 3.09 5.02 3.57
N GLU A 29 2.38 5.53 2.58
CA GLU A 29 0.92 5.44 2.47
C GLU A 29 0.58 4.76 1.13
N ILE A 30 -0.35 3.81 1.16
CA ILE A 30 -0.84 3.12 -0.02
C ILE A 30 -2.36 3.18 -0.03
N LEU A 31 -2.91 3.82 -1.05
CA LEU A 31 -4.36 3.90 -1.28
C LEU A 31 -4.77 2.81 -2.24
N VAL A 32 -5.65 1.91 -1.80
CA VAL A 32 -6.16 0.79 -2.59
C VAL A 32 -7.64 1.00 -2.83
N ARG A 33 -8.02 1.34 -4.06
CA ARG A 33 -9.41 1.57 -4.47
C ARG A 33 -9.91 0.43 -5.34
N ASN A 34 -11.08 -0.10 -5.04
CA ASN A 34 -11.71 -1.07 -5.92
C ASN A 34 -12.48 -0.36 -7.05
N ARG A 35 -11.99 -0.48 -8.29
CA ARG A 35 -12.64 0.03 -9.50
C ARG A 35 -13.44 -1.03 -10.24
N GLY A 36 -13.43 -2.27 -9.77
CA GLY A 36 -14.22 -3.35 -10.36
C GLY A 36 -15.66 -3.40 -9.84
N GLU A 37 -16.42 -4.37 -10.34
CA GLU A 37 -17.82 -4.58 -9.99
C GLU A 37 -18.04 -5.58 -8.84
N LYS A 38 -16.99 -6.31 -8.45
CA LYS A 38 -17.04 -7.30 -7.37
C LYS A 38 -16.25 -6.82 -6.16
N THR A 39 -16.72 -7.19 -4.98
CA THR A 39 -15.98 -6.99 -3.72
C THR A 39 -14.66 -7.76 -3.75
N VAL A 40 -13.57 -7.10 -3.37
CA VAL A 40 -12.23 -7.70 -3.31
C VAL A 40 -11.78 -7.80 -1.86
N ARG A 41 -11.06 -8.87 -1.51
CA ARG A 41 -10.46 -9.05 -0.19
C ARG A 41 -8.95 -9.04 -0.31
N VAL A 42 -8.28 -8.22 0.50
CA VAL A 42 -6.81 -8.13 0.57
C VAL A 42 -6.33 -8.24 2.01
N SER A 43 -5.10 -8.72 2.22
CA SER A 43 -4.44 -8.65 3.53
C SER A 43 -3.72 -7.33 3.73
N SER A 44 -3.37 -7.02 4.97
CA SER A 44 -2.47 -5.91 5.35
C SER A 44 -1.01 -6.21 5.02
N ALA A 45 -0.78 -6.69 3.81
CA ALA A 45 0.51 -7.07 3.29
C ALA A 45 0.55 -6.82 1.79
N CYS A 46 1.70 -6.39 1.30
CA CYS A 46 1.98 -6.23 -0.12
C CYS A 46 3.41 -6.69 -0.44
N GLU A 47 3.71 -6.87 -1.72
CA GLU A 47 5.07 -7.16 -2.18
C GLU A 47 5.63 -5.94 -2.89
N LEU A 48 6.89 -5.63 -2.61
CA LEU A 48 7.71 -4.76 -3.45
C LEU A 48 8.42 -5.64 -4.48
N VAL A 49 8.41 -5.21 -5.75
CA VAL A 49 8.99 -5.97 -6.86
C VAL A 49 9.95 -5.07 -7.64
N GLY A 50 11.13 -5.61 -7.95
CA GLY A 50 12.16 -4.94 -8.73
C GLY A 50 13.23 -5.92 -9.21
N PRO A 51 14.34 -5.43 -9.79
CA PRO A 51 15.41 -6.29 -10.35
C PRO A 51 16.02 -7.26 -9.35
N SER A 52 16.06 -6.90 -8.06
CA SER A 52 16.59 -7.76 -6.99
C SER A 52 15.60 -8.82 -6.49
N GLY A 53 14.40 -8.91 -7.06
CA GLY A 53 13.38 -9.89 -6.71
C GLY A 53 12.16 -9.27 -6.01
N ARG A 54 11.50 -10.07 -5.17
CA ARG A 54 10.30 -9.67 -4.43
C ARG A 54 10.58 -9.59 -2.93
N LEU A 55 10.09 -8.55 -2.28
CA LEU A 55 10.12 -8.39 -0.82
C LEU A 55 8.70 -8.21 -0.29
N ARG A 56 8.30 -9.05 0.66
CA ARG A 56 6.97 -8.98 1.27
C ARG A 56 6.99 -8.08 2.52
N LEU A 57 6.07 -7.12 2.55
CA LEU A 57 5.80 -6.28 3.72
C LEU A 57 4.58 -6.86 4.45
N GLU A 58 4.75 -7.40 5.67
CA GLU A 58 3.69 -8.17 6.37
C GLU A 58 2.95 -7.41 7.47
N CYS A 59 3.29 -6.14 7.71
CA CYS A 59 2.83 -5.38 8.87
C CYS A 59 2.27 -3.99 8.51
N LEU A 60 1.47 -3.90 7.45
CA LEU A 60 0.80 -2.62 7.14
C LEU A 60 -0.32 -2.36 8.14
N PHE A 61 -0.52 -1.10 8.50
CA PHE A 61 -1.65 -0.65 9.31
C PHE A 61 -2.77 -0.11 8.41
N PRO A 62 -4.06 -0.35 8.69
CA PRO A 62 -4.60 -1.20 9.76
C PRO A 62 -4.30 -2.69 9.50
N PRO A 63 -4.04 -3.51 10.55
CA PRO A 63 -3.70 -4.92 10.39
C PRO A 63 -4.91 -5.79 10.00
N GLY A 64 -4.65 -7.01 9.56
CA GLY A 64 -5.68 -8.02 9.25
C GLY A 64 -6.11 -8.07 7.78
N GLY A 65 -7.30 -8.62 7.55
CA GLY A 65 -7.92 -8.72 6.23
C GLY A 65 -8.92 -7.59 6.01
N HIS A 66 -8.94 -7.05 4.81
CA HIS A 66 -9.78 -5.91 4.41
C HIS A 66 -10.71 -6.31 3.28
N VAL A 67 -11.98 -5.96 3.44
CA VAL A 67 -13.01 -6.16 2.43
C VAL A 67 -13.23 -4.81 1.75
N ILE A 68 -13.01 -4.74 0.44
CA ILE A 68 -13.11 -3.52 -0.36
C ILE A 68 -14.26 -3.68 -1.37
N PRO A 69 -15.47 -3.18 -1.07
CA PRO A 69 -16.58 -3.15 -2.01
C PRO A 69 -16.26 -2.33 -3.28
N PRO A 70 -17.01 -2.52 -4.38
CA PRO A 70 -16.93 -1.68 -5.57
C PRO A 70 -17.03 -0.18 -5.24
N GLY A 71 -16.10 0.62 -5.77
CA GLY A 71 -16.06 2.07 -5.59
C GLY A 71 -15.31 2.55 -4.34
N GLU A 72 -15.19 1.69 -3.32
CA GLU A 72 -14.59 1.98 -2.01
C GLU A 72 -13.06 1.99 -2.03
N ILE A 73 -12.49 2.60 -0.99
CA ILE A 73 -11.05 2.77 -0.81
C ILE A 73 -10.60 2.38 0.60
N VAL A 74 -9.45 1.73 0.70
CA VAL A 74 -8.75 1.48 1.97
C VAL A 74 -7.34 2.06 1.88
N ALA A 75 -6.92 2.70 2.96
CA ALA A 75 -5.57 3.24 3.09
C ALA A 75 -4.73 2.35 4.00
N PHE A 76 -3.55 1.96 3.52
CA PHE A 76 -2.54 1.25 4.28
C PHE A 76 -1.35 2.15 4.59
N TYR A 77 -0.74 1.95 5.74
CA TYR A 77 0.36 2.76 6.23
C TYR A 77 1.51 1.89 6.75
N GLY A 78 2.73 2.39 6.60
CA GLY A 78 3.93 1.74 7.13
C GLY A 78 5.06 2.73 7.41
N SER A 79 6.03 2.25 8.17
CA SER A 79 7.26 2.97 8.52
C SER A 79 8.44 2.05 8.26
N PHE A 80 9.26 2.39 7.26
CA PHE A 80 10.40 1.58 6.82
C PHE A 80 11.62 2.48 6.57
N PRO A 81 12.85 1.95 6.60
CA PRO A 81 14.02 2.70 6.12
C PRO A 81 13.81 3.14 4.66
N GLU A 82 14.09 4.39 4.32
CA GLU A 82 13.86 4.88 2.94
C GLU A 82 14.64 4.10 1.88
N SER A 83 15.86 3.68 2.24
CA SER A 83 16.73 2.85 1.39
C SER A 83 16.15 1.48 1.06
N LEU A 84 15.14 1.01 1.80
CA LEU A 84 14.42 -0.23 1.50
C LEU A 84 13.73 -0.15 0.14
N PHE A 85 13.27 1.03 -0.28
CA PHE A 85 12.49 1.18 -1.51
C PHE A 85 13.35 1.30 -2.77
N ASP A 86 14.64 1.61 -2.65
CA ASP A 86 15.52 1.93 -3.78
C ASP A 86 15.62 0.84 -4.86
N PRO A 87 15.76 -0.46 -4.52
CA PRO A 87 15.90 -1.51 -5.54
C PRO A 87 14.56 -1.98 -6.11
N TYR A 88 13.43 -1.41 -5.69
CA TYR A 88 12.09 -1.83 -6.10
C TYR A 88 11.40 -0.77 -6.96
N GLU A 89 10.56 -1.25 -7.88
CA GLU A 89 9.90 -0.44 -8.90
C GLU A 89 8.38 -0.49 -8.79
N SER A 90 7.82 -1.58 -8.25
CA SER A 90 6.38 -1.82 -8.18
C SER A 90 5.93 -2.29 -6.79
N VAL A 91 4.66 -2.01 -6.49
CA VAL A 91 3.91 -2.58 -5.37
C VAL A 91 2.86 -3.54 -5.91
N VAL A 92 2.72 -4.69 -5.25
CA VAL A 92 1.74 -5.72 -5.60
C VAL A 92 0.89 -6.07 -4.39
N PHE A 93 -0.43 -5.94 -4.54
CA PHE A 93 -1.39 -6.55 -3.63
C PHE A 93 -1.91 -7.84 -4.24
N ARG A 94 -1.90 -8.92 -3.45
CA ARG A 94 -2.57 -10.17 -3.81
C ARG A 94 -3.92 -10.23 -3.12
N ASP A 95 -4.97 -10.47 -3.89
CA ASP A 95 -6.30 -10.69 -3.34
C ASP A 95 -6.49 -12.15 -2.86
N ALA A 96 -7.59 -12.40 -2.15
CA ALA A 96 -7.92 -13.72 -1.62
C ALA A 96 -8.23 -14.77 -2.71
N GLU A 97 -8.46 -14.36 -3.96
CA GLU A 97 -8.67 -15.24 -5.12
C GLU A 97 -7.34 -15.57 -5.82
N GLY A 98 -6.23 -14.99 -5.35
CA GLY A 98 -4.89 -15.17 -5.94
C GLY A 98 -4.54 -14.17 -7.04
N GLY A 99 -5.43 -13.20 -7.33
CA GLY A 99 -5.20 -12.14 -8.30
C GLY A 99 -4.15 -11.14 -7.81
N GLU A 100 -3.19 -10.81 -8.67
CA GLU A 100 -2.18 -9.77 -8.39
C GLU A 100 -2.59 -8.44 -9.01
N HIS A 101 -2.57 -7.39 -8.19
CA HIS A 101 -2.87 -6.01 -8.60
C HIS A 101 -1.60 -5.19 -8.45
N TRP A 102 -1.13 -4.62 -9.55
CA TRP A 102 0.17 -3.97 -9.66
C TRP A 102 0.02 -2.46 -9.75
N ALA A 103 0.96 -1.74 -9.14
CA ALA A 103 1.14 -0.31 -9.37
C ALA A 103 2.62 0.07 -9.28
N PRO A 104 3.03 1.16 -9.97
CA PRO A 104 4.36 1.71 -9.78
C PRO A 104 4.55 2.15 -8.32
N LEU A 105 5.71 1.83 -7.76
CA LEU A 105 6.10 2.27 -6.41
C LEU A 105 6.29 3.80 -6.37
N ARG A 106 6.66 4.40 -7.51
CA ARG A 106 6.86 5.84 -7.68
C ARG A 106 6.13 6.31 -8.94
N PRO A 107 4.85 6.70 -8.85
CA PRO A 107 4.04 7.03 -10.02
C PRO A 107 4.48 8.31 -10.75
N ASP A 108 5.16 9.23 -10.05
CA ASP A 108 5.57 10.55 -10.58
C ASP A 108 7.04 10.60 -11.03
N ARG A 109 7.68 9.45 -11.26
CA ARG A 109 9.12 9.34 -11.55
C ARG A 109 9.39 8.69 -12.90
#